data_AF-A0A0N4ZDT6-F1
#
_entry.id   AF-A0A0N4ZDT6-F1
#
_cell.length_a   1.000
_cell.length_b   1.000
_cell.length_c   1.000
_cell.angle_alpha   90.00
_cell.angle_beta   90.00
_cell.angle_gamma   90.00
#
_symmetry.space_group_name_H-M   'P 1'
#
loop_
_entity.id
_entity.type
_entity.pdbx_description
1 polymer ?
#
loop_
_entity_poly.entity_id
_entity_poly.type
_entity_poly.pdbx_seq_one_letter_code
_entity_poly.pdbx_strand_id
1 'polypeptide(L)'
;MNLRYILASAIFIFSINNIQGAVVGVGETCDGTTTTCDTGYFCAPWTVTGGTTGNACVKECTVATEDDDCGTGNTCEAPAVGQTTLFCKTVLAALAASPCTETSCSTGNVCDEYTLTCVVAPTTTTESTTTTSALDDYNTTTSGEISSTTSGSYVGVTVTQTPCVDLVTGGPNGCQALAAYCTNEVYMELMRVKCPKTCGYCISSSSGSNSGSGCRDGLSDCSGKDYLCKSTIYKDFMKANCPATCGYC
;
A
#
# COMPACT_ATOMS: atom_id res chain seq x y z
N MET A 1 -29.27 1.13 72.58
CA MET A 1 -28.08 1.20 71.69
C MET A 1 -27.78 -0.19 71.18
N ASN A 2 -28.19 -0.48 69.94
CA ASN A 2 -27.98 -1.78 69.30
C ASN A 2 -26.72 -1.72 68.42
N LEU A 3 -25.66 -2.32 68.93
CA LEU A 3 -24.31 -2.39 68.40
C LEU A 3 -24.21 -3.40 67.23
N ARG A 4 -25.10 -3.28 66.23
CA ARG A 4 -25.17 -4.19 65.07
C ARG A 4 -24.95 -3.53 63.70
N TYR A 5 -24.75 -2.22 63.66
CA TYR A 5 -24.67 -1.46 62.40
C TYR A 5 -23.30 -0.83 62.09
N ILE A 6 -22.23 -1.08 62.87
CA ILE A 6 -20.93 -0.39 62.69
C ILE A 6 -19.89 -1.24 61.94
N LEU A 7 -20.14 -2.52 61.66
CA LEU A 7 -19.15 -3.41 61.03
C LEU A 7 -19.49 -3.85 59.58
N ALA A 8 -20.53 -3.28 58.97
CA ALA A 8 -20.86 -3.51 57.56
C ALA A 8 -20.44 -2.36 56.63
N SER A 9 -19.63 -1.41 57.12
CA SER A 9 -19.25 -0.20 56.38
C SER A 9 -17.76 -0.13 56.01
N ALA A 10 -17.00 -1.20 56.20
CA ALA A 10 -15.54 -1.19 56.05
C ALA A 10 -14.97 -2.34 55.20
N ILE A 11 -15.79 -3.01 54.39
CA ILE A 11 -15.33 -4.11 53.54
C ILE A 11 -15.91 -3.93 52.13
N PHE A 12 -15.00 -3.69 51.18
CA PHE A 12 -15.18 -3.60 49.72
C PHE A 12 -15.78 -2.30 49.13
N ILE A 13 -15.25 -1.16 49.55
CA ILE A 13 -14.76 -0.20 48.53
C ILE A 13 -13.26 -0.43 48.42
N PHE A 14 -12.86 -1.61 47.94
CA PHE A 14 -11.73 -1.61 47.03
C PHE A 14 -12.28 -0.85 45.83
N SER A 15 -12.06 0.47 45.83
CA SER A 15 -11.87 1.17 44.58
C SER A 15 -10.80 0.35 43.87
N ILE A 16 -11.26 -0.57 43.04
CA ILE A 16 -10.56 -0.90 41.82
C ILE A 16 -10.43 0.49 41.19
N ASN A 17 -9.32 1.16 41.51
CA ASN A 17 -8.63 2.02 40.58
C ASN A 17 -8.28 1.08 39.43
N ASN A 18 -9.31 0.68 38.69
CA ASN A 18 -9.21 0.20 37.35
C ASN A 18 -8.88 1.49 36.61
N ILE A 19 -7.61 1.90 36.76
CA ILE A 19 -6.97 2.82 35.85
C ILE A 19 -6.95 2.00 34.57
N GLN A 20 -8.09 1.99 33.87
CA GLN A 20 -8.15 1.48 32.51
C GLN A 20 -7.15 2.35 31.79
N GLY A 21 -5.96 1.79 31.56
CA GLY A 21 -4.93 2.50 30.84
C GLY A 21 -5.54 2.95 29.52
N ALA A 22 -5.35 4.21 29.17
CA ALA A 22 -5.86 4.71 27.91
C ALA A 22 -5.08 4.02 26.79
N VAL A 23 -5.78 3.39 25.86
CA VAL A 23 -5.16 2.93 24.62
C VAL A 23 -5.24 4.08 23.63
N VAL A 24 -4.10 4.45 23.06
CA VAL A 24 -3.95 5.61 22.18
C VAL A 24 -3.38 5.22 20.82
N GLY A 25 -3.73 6.01 19.80
CA GLY A 25 -3.43 5.73 18.40
C GLY A 25 -2.06 6.24 17.95
N VAL A 26 -1.80 6.14 16.65
CA VAL A 26 -0.55 6.59 16.02
C VAL A 26 -0.22 8.05 16.35
N GLY A 27 1.03 8.27 16.76
CA GLY A 27 1.60 9.57 17.13
C GLY A 27 1.04 10.22 18.38
N GLU A 28 0.05 9.61 19.04
CA GLU A 28 -0.43 10.08 20.33
C GLU A 28 0.61 9.80 21.43
N THR A 29 0.56 10.62 22.49
CA THR A 29 1.50 10.51 23.60
C THR A 29 1.25 9.24 24.41
N CYS A 30 2.32 8.51 24.70
CA CYS A 30 2.27 7.27 25.48
C CYS A 30 3.30 7.29 26.61
N ASP A 31 3.08 6.46 27.64
CA ASP A 31 4.03 6.30 28.76
C ASP A 31 4.44 4.82 28.97
N GLY A 32 3.85 3.89 28.21
CA GLY A 32 4.11 2.45 28.32
C GLY A 32 3.60 1.77 29.59
N THR A 33 2.86 2.50 30.45
CA THR A 33 2.35 2.00 31.73
C THR A 33 0.85 2.26 31.90
N THR A 34 0.41 3.51 31.85
CA THR A 34 -0.98 3.94 31.99
C THR A 34 -1.59 4.38 30.66
N THR A 35 -0.75 4.72 29.68
CA THR A 35 -1.14 5.07 28.32
C THR A 35 -0.34 4.22 27.37
N THR A 36 -1.00 3.21 26.80
CA THR A 36 -0.40 2.19 25.93
C THR A 36 -0.83 2.41 24.50
N CYS A 37 -0.03 1.96 23.55
CA CYS A 37 -0.36 2.07 22.14
C CYS A 37 -1.36 1.00 21.71
N ASP A 38 -2.12 1.31 20.67
CA ASP A 38 -2.98 0.36 19.96
C ASP A 38 -2.20 -0.87 19.45
N THR A 39 -2.94 -1.94 19.13
CA THR A 39 -2.32 -3.18 18.63
C THR A 39 -1.53 -2.93 17.35
N GLY A 40 -0.27 -3.38 17.32
CA GLY A 40 0.64 -3.16 16.20
C GLY A 40 1.53 -1.92 16.33
N TYR A 41 1.36 -1.15 17.41
CA TYR A 41 2.15 0.02 17.73
C TYR A 41 2.89 -0.17 19.06
N PHE A 42 3.96 0.57 19.23
CA PHE A 42 4.70 0.61 20.49
C PHE A 42 5.13 2.02 20.84
N CYS A 43 5.45 2.22 22.12
CA CYS A 43 5.79 3.53 22.66
C CYS A 43 7.27 3.82 22.44
N ALA A 44 7.59 4.76 21.56
CA ALA A 44 8.97 5.13 21.20
C ALA A 44 9.28 6.59 21.54
N PRO A 45 10.54 6.92 21.88
CA PRO A 45 10.96 8.29 22.11
C PRO A 45 11.09 9.07 20.80
N TRP A 46 10.73 10.35 20.84
CA TRP A 46 10.93 11.31 19.76
C TRP A 46 11.49 12.63 20.29
N THR A 47 12.18 13.36 19.42
CA THR A 47 12.73 14.68 19.73
C THR A 47 12.58 15.62 18.54
N VAL A 48 12.18 16.87 18.83
CA VAL A 48 12.13 17.94 17.83
C VAL A 48 13.38 18.80 17.90
N THR A 49 13.81 19.27 16.74
CA THR A 49 14.89 20.26 16.60
C THR A 49 14.54 21.53 17.38
N GLY A 50 15.07 21.68 18.60
CA GLY A 50 14.67 22.73 19.55
C GLY A 50 14.51 22.25 21.00
N GLY A 51 14.59 20.94 21.24
CA GLY A 51 14.73 20.36 22.58
C GLY A 51 13.44 19.80 23.20
N THR A 52 12.31 19.87 22.50
CA THR A 52 11.10 19.16 22.93
C THR A 52 11.30 17.67 22.70
N THR A 53 11.15 16.89 23.76
CA THR A 53 11.25 15.43 23.74
C THR A 53 10.00 14.81 24.33
N GLY A 54 9.57 13.67 23.81
CA GLY A 54 8.44 12.94 24.35
C GLY A 54 8.44 11.50 23.88
N ASN A 55 7.37 10.78 24.20
CA ASN A 55 7.12 9.44 23.70
C ASN A 55 5.82 9.44 22.91
N ALA A 56 5.78 8.71 21.80
CA ALA A 56 4.60 8.57 20.97
C ALA A 56 4.46 7.15 20.42
N CYS A 57 3.24 6.80 20.03
CA CYS A 57 2.97 5.50 19.42
C CYS A 57 3.43 5.45 17.96
N VAL A 58 4.34 4.54 17.66
CA VAL A 58 4.94 4.35 16.34
C VAL A 58 4.89 2.88 15.97
N LYS A 59 4.89 2.60 14.67
CA LYS A 59 4.98 1.25 14.13
C LYS A 59 6.40 0.72 14.19
N GLU A 60 6.52 -0.59 14.40
CA GLU A 60 7.81 -1.27 14.36
C GLU A 60 8.34 -1.35 12.92
N CYS A 61 9.56 -0.87 12.71
CA CYS A 61 10.28 -1.02 11.45
C CYS A 61 11.13 -2.30 11.46
N THR A 62 11.64 -2.71 10.30
CA THR A 62 12.63 -3.77 10.22
C THR A 62 13.90 -3.32 9.49
N VAL A 63 15.06 -3.85 9.90
CA VAL A 63 16.34 -3.59 9.19
C VAL A 63 16.33 -4.08 7.74
N ALA A 64 15.42 -4.99 7.37
CA ALA A 64 15.29 -5.48 6.01
C ALA A 64 14.57 -4.48 5.09
N THR A 65 13.73 -3.62 5.67
CA THR A 65 12.86 -2.64 4.98
C THR A 65 13.14 -1.22 5.46
N GLU A 66 14.30 -0.94 6.06
CA GLU A 66 14.54 0.35 6.73
C GLU A 66 14.46 1.55 5.78
N ASP A 67 14.88 1.41 4.52
CA ASP A 67 14.75 2.47 3.53
C ASP A 67 13.28 2.72 3.14
N ASP A 68 12.44 1.69 3.16
CA ASP A 68 11.01 1.78 2.85
C ASP A 68 10.22 2.31 4.06
N ASP A 69 10.55 1.83 5.27
CA ASP A 69 9.88 2.18 6.53
C ASP A 69 10.31 3.57 7.02
N CYS A 70 11.61 3.88 6.96
CA CYS A 70 12.19 5.08 7.55
C CYS A 70 12.63 6.12 6.52
N GLY A 71 12.60 5.77 5.23
CA GLY A 71 13.14 6.61 4.16
C GLY A 71 14.66 6.48 4.01
N THR A 72 15.14 6.69 2.79
CA THR A 72 16.55 6.48 2.43
C THR A 72 17.52 7.28 3.32
N GLY A 73 18.48 6.56 3.90
CA GLY A 73 19.53 7.15 4.76
C GLY A 73 19.13 7.31 6.23
N ASN A 74 17.97 6.78 6.63
CA ASN A 74 17.54 6.68 8.02
C ASN A 74 17.73 5.27 8.56
N THR A 75 17.90 5.13 9.89
CA THR A 75 18.18 3.83 10.51
C THR A 75 17.02 3.30 11.34
N CYS A 76 16.79 2.01 11.20
CA CYS A 76 15.83 1.24 12.00
C CYS A 76 16.54 0.58 13.19
N GLU A 77 16.39 1.13 14.39
CA GLU A 77 17.19 0.74 15.56
C GLU A 77 16.37 0.69 16.86
N ALA A 78 16.88 -0.07 17.83
CA ALA A 78 16.32 -0.15 19.17
C ALA A 78 16.59 1.14 19.98
N PRO A 79 15.70 1.52 20.93
CA PRO A 79 15.85 2.74 21.71
C PRO A 79 17.01 2.66 22.72
N ALA A 80 17.34 1.46 23.17
CA ALA A 80 18.44 1.19 24.10
C ALA A 80 18.98 -0.23 23.90
N VAL A 81 20.22 -0.45 24.34
CA VAL A 81 20.84 -1.78 24.34
C VAL A 81 20.01 -2.75 25.20
N GLY A 82 19.54 -3.84 24.59
CA GLY A 82 18.71 -4.85 25.26
C GLY A 82 17.22 -4.78 24.93
N GLN A 83 16.77 -3.77 24.18
CA GLN A 83 15.41 -3.70 23.62
C GLN A 83 15.40 -4.36 22.24
N THR A 84 14.34 -5.12 21.92
CA THR A 84 14.21 -5.83 20.63
C THR A 84 13.38 -5.08 19.61
N THR A 85 12.48 -4.20 20.05
CA THR A 85 11.58 -3.44 19.17
C THR A 85 12.33 -2.29 18.51
N LEU A 86 12.24 -2.22 17.18
CA LEU A 86 12.95 -1.22 16.36
C LEU A 86 12.01 -0.12 15.89
N PHE A 87 12.51 1.11 15.77
CA PHE A 87 11.82 2.24 15.14
C PHE A 87 12.79 3.05 14.30
N CYS A 88 12.24 3.97 13.50
CA CYS A 88 12.97 4.92 12.67
C CYS A 88 13.67 5.98 13.53
N LYS A 89 14.70 5.56 14.25
CA LYS A 89 15.37 6.32 15.31
C LYS A 89 15.94 7.64 14.82
N THR A 90 16.57 7.67 13.64
CA THR A 90 17.12 8.91 13.08
C THR A 90 16.03 9.90 12.73
N VAL A 91 14.88 9.42 12.24
CA VAL A 91 13.73 10.26 11.88
C VAL A 91 13.08 10.84 13.13
N LEU A 92 12.75 9.97 14.09
CA LEU A 92 12.09 10.38 15.33
C LEU A 92 13.01 11.26 16.21
N ALA A 93 14.33 11.13 16.09
CA ALA A 93 15.29 12.01 16.78
C ALA A 93 15.43 13.40 16.13
N ALA A 94 14.93 13.60 14.91
CA ALA A 94 15.15 14.83 14.14
C ALA A 94 13.83 15.38 13.56
N LEU A 95 12.72 15.21 14.26
CA LEU A 95 11.44 15.73 13.80
C LEU A 95 11.47 17.27 13.70
N ALA A 96 10.81 17.79 12.67
CA ALA A 96 10.64 19.23 12.48
C ALA A 96 9.52 19.82 13.36
N ALA A 97 8.58 18.99 13.79
CA ALA A 97 7.43 19.33 14.63
C ALA A 97 7.05 18.15 15.51
N SER A 98 6.12 18.34 16.45
CA SER A 98 5.55 17.23 17.21
C SER A 98 4.98 16.14 16.27
N PRO A 99 5.01 14.86 16.66
CA PRO A 99 4.41 13.77 15.91
C PRO A 99 3.02 14.11 15.38
N CYS A 100 2.76 13.74 14.12
CA CYS A 100 1.39 13.77 13.61
C CYS A 100 0.55 12.71 14.28
N THR A 101 -0.74 12.96 14.41
CA THR A 101 -1.80 11.97 14.65
C THR A 101 -2.67 11.85 13.40
N GLU A 102 -3.55 10.85 13.36
CA GLU A 102 -4.59 10.63 12.32
C GLU A 102 -5.33 11.91 11.90
N THR A 103 -5.54 12.84 12.83
CA THR A 103 -6.34 14.05 12.59
C THR A 103 -5.52 15.33 12.44
N SER A 104 -4.20 15.26 12.67
CA SER A 104 -3.32 16.44 12.68
C SER A 104 -2.85 16.89 11.30
N CYS A 105 -2.97 16.03 10.29
CA CYS A 105 -2.47 16.32 8.95
C CYS A 105 -3.46 17.15 8.13
N SER A 106 -2.92 17.98 7.23
CA SER A 106 -3.73 18.78 6.30
C SER A 106 -4.48 17.89 5.31
N THR A 107 -5.54 18.42 4.70
CA THR A 107 -6.33 17.72 3.68
C THR A 107 -5.43 17.20 2.55
N GLY A 108 -5.53 15.91 2.24
CA GLY A 108 -4.71 15.26 1.23
C GLY A 108 -3.39 14.68 1.75
N ASN A 109 -3.11 14.79 3.05
CA ASN A 109 -1.97 14.16 3.71
C ASN A 109 -2.46 13.15 4.75
N VAL A 110 -1.65 12.11 4.99
CA VAL A 110 -1.85 11.12 6.05
C VAL A 110 -0.67 11.14 6.99
N CYS A 111 -0.89 10.70 8.22
CA CYS A 111 0.20 10.51 9.16
C CYS A 111 0.92 9.20 8.84
N ASP A 112 2.21 9.29 8.53
CA ASP A 112 3.02 8.10 8.29
C ASP A 112 3.31 7.39 9.62
N GLU A 113 2.91 6.12 9.70
CA GLU A 113 2.93 5.34 10.95
C GLU A 113 4.34 5.02 11.48
N TYR A 114 5.36 5.12 10.63
CA TYR A 114 6.76 4.80 10.95
C TYR A 114 7.56 6.05 11.31
N THR A 115 7.35 7.13 10.57
CA THR A 115 8.09 8.39 10.69
C THR A 115 7.37 9.45 11.52
N LEU A 116 6.06 9.29 11.74
CA LEU A 116 5.19 10.25 12.42
C LEU A 116 5.21 11.65 11.77
N THR A 117 5.40 11.68 10.45
CA THR A 117 5.34 12.88 9.64
C THR A 117 4.14 12.86 8.71
N CYS A 118 3.58 14.04 8.41
CA CYS A 118 2.51 14.13 7.44
C CYS A 118 3.07 13.98 6.03
N VAL A 119 2.75 12.87 5.39
CA VAL A 119 3.10 12.58 3.99
C VAL A 119 1.88 12.77 3.11
N VAL A 120 2.09 12.99 1.81
CA VAL A 120 0.99 13.04 0.85
C VAL A 120 0.24 11.71 0.93
N ALA A 121 -1.08 11.78 1.11
CA ALA A 121 -1.92 10.60 1.14
C ALA A 121 -1.63 9.78 -0.12
N PRO A 122 -1.45 8.45 -0.01
CA PRO A 122 -1.38 7.63 -1.20
C PRO A 122 -2.66 7.92 -1.99
N THR A 123 -2.51 8.48 -3.19
CA THR A 123 -3.63 8.61 -4.10
C THR A 123 -4.00 7.20 -4.50
N THR A 124 -4.88 6.58 -3.72
CA THR A 124 -5.70 5.51 -4.22
C THR A 124 -6.47 6.16 -5.37
N THR A 125 -6.03 5.91 -6.59
CA THR A 125 -6.90 6.00 -7.75
C THR A 125 -7.98 4.96 -7.50
N THR A 126 -8.97 5.31 -6.69
CA THR A 126 -10.27 4.67 -6.66
C THR A 126 -10.88 5.07 -8.00
N GLU A 127 -10.53 4.32 -9.04
CA GLU A 127 -11.37 4.26 -10.22
C GLU A 127 -12.71 3.74 -9.75
N SER A 128 -13.61 4.67 -9.48
CA SER A 128 -15.01 4.39 -9.26
C SER A 128 -15.54 3.88 -10.60
N THR A 129 -15.59 2.56 -10.77
CA THR A 129 -16.28 1.93 -11.89
C THR A 129 -17.77 2.17 -11.73
N THR A 130 -18.24 3.34 -12.18
CA THR A 130 -19.65 3.55 -12.44
C THR A 130 -19.99 2.80 -13.71
N THR A 131 -20.61 1.64 -13.55
CA THR A 131 -21.29 0.93 -14.63
C THR A 131 -22.44 1.80 -15.13
N THR A 132 -22.21 2.54 -16.20
CA THR A 132 -23.28 3.10 -17.03
C THR A 132 -23.12 2.60 -18.45
N SER A 133 -23.93 1.60 -18.76
CA SER A 133 -24.30 1.25 -20.11
C SER A 133 -24.94 2.47 -20.77
N ALA A 134 -24.26 3.09 -21.73
CA ALA A 134 -24.91 3.82 -22.79
C ALA A 134 -23.96 3.94 -23.98
N LEU A 135 -24.52 3.58 -25.12
CA LEU A 135 -23.98 3.76 -26.44
C LEU A 135 -23.80 5.25 -26.75
N ASP A 136 -23.02 5.48 -27.79
CA ASP A 136 -23.00 6.66 -28.66
C ASP A 136 -22.04 7.80 -28.29
N ASP A 137 -21.08 7.96 -29.20
CA ASP A 137 -20.83 9.17 -29.98
C ASP A 137 -20.70 10.49 -29.21
N TYR A 138 -19.52 11.09 -29.25
CA TYR A 138 -19.31 12.49 -29.71
C TYR A 138 -17.92 13.01 -29.31
N ASN A 139 -17.08 13.15 -30.34
CA ASN A 139 -16.36 14.37 -30.69
C ASN A 139 -15.35 14.99 -29.69
N THR A 140 -14.08 14.73 -29.95
CA THR A 140 -12.92 15.49 -29.48
C THR A 140 -12.95 16.92 -30.02
N THR A 141 -13.15 17.91 -29.15
CA THR A 141 -12.88 19.32 -29.47
C THR A 141 -11.41 19.60 -29.29
N THR A 142 -10.66 19.58 -30.39
CA THR A 142 -9.31 20.12 -30.49
C THR A 142 -9.41 21.58 -30.92
N SER A 143 -8.94 22.48 -30.06
CA SER A 143 -8.66 23.87 -30.44
C SER A 143 -7.21 23.96 -30.89
N GLY A 144 -6.97 24.48 -32.09
CA GLY A 144 -5.62 24.79 -32.57
C GLY A 144 -5.35 24.48 -34.03
N GLU A 145 -5.96 25.30 -34.90
CA GLU A 145 -5.52 25.67 -36.25
C GLU A 145 -5.37 24.60 -37.34
N ILE A 146 -6.38 24.60 -38.22
CA ILE A 146 -6.40 23.95 -39.53
C ILE A 146 -5.69 24.86 -40.54
N SER A 147 -4.65 24.35 -41.21
CA SER A 147 -4.31 24.82 -42.55
C SER A 147 -4.25 23.61 -43.49
N SER A 148 -5.19 23.58 -44.43
CA SER A 148 -5.40 22.49 -45.37
C SER A 148 -4.36 22.49 -46.48
N THR A 149 -3.87 21.32 -46.88
CA THR A 149 -3.65 21.01 -48.30
C THR A 149 -3.50 19.49 -48.52
N THR A 150 -4.53 18.93 -49.16
CA THR A 150 -4.56 17.91 -50.22
C THR A 150 -3.44 16.86 -50.35
N SER A 151 -3.89 15.60 -50.43
CA SER A 151 -3.30 14.42 -51.10
C SER A 151 -1.99 13.80 -50.59
N GLY A 152 -2.14 12.60 -50.01
CA GLY A 152 -1.31 11.44 -50.38
C GLY A 152 0.02 11.32 -49.65
N SER A 153 0.01 10.83 -48.41
CA SER A 153 1.11 10.01 -47.87
C SER A 153 0.62 9.34 -46.59
N TYR A 154 0.73 8.01 -46.53
CA TYR A 154 0.48 7.25 -45.30
C TYR A 154 1.53 7.68 -44.28
N VAL A 155 1.19 8.61 -43.40
CA VAL A 155 1.98 8.87 -42.21
C VAL A 155 1.81 7.64 -41.34
N GLY A 156 2.81 6.75 -41.38
CA GLY A 156 2.95 5.71 -40.39
C GLY A 156 3.02 6.40 -39.05
N VAL A 157 1.89 6.44 -38.34
CA VAL A 157 1.87 6.76 -36.92
C VAL A 157 2.58 5.60 -36.25
N THR A 158 3.90 5.73 -36.12
CA THR A 158 4.66 4.99 -35.13
C THR A 158 4.12 5.43 -33.79
N VAL A 159 3.07 4.74 -33.33
CA VAL A 159 2.76 4.64 -31.92
C VAL A 159 4.01 4.01 -31.32
N THR A 160 4.86 4.84 -30.72
CA THR A 160 5.96 4.35 -29.90
C THR A 160 5.30 3.52 -28.82
N GLN A 161 5.29 2.19 -29.01
CA GLN A 161 4.84 1.27 -27.99
C GLN A 161 5.61 1.64 -26.73
N THR A 162 4.90 1.85 -25.64
CA THR A 162 5.51 1.98 -24.33
C THR A 162 6.42 0.78 -24.15
N PRO A 163 7.74 0.97 -23.98
CA PRO A 163 8.66 -0.15 -23.94
C PRO A 163 8.26 -1.07 -22.79
N CYS A 164 7.98 -2.34 -23.09
CA CYS A 164 7.64 -3.31 -22.04
C CYS A 164 8.91 -3.73 -21.31
N VAL A 165 9.25 -2.95 -20.31
CA VAL A 165 10.43 -3.12 -19.48
C VAL A 165 10.02 -3.07 -18.01
N ASP A 166 10.78 -3.77 -17.18
CA ASP A 166 10.66 -3.64 -15.75
C ASP A 166 11.15 -2.25 -15.32
N LEU A 167 10.33 -1.58 -14.53
CA LEU A 167 10.59 -0.23 -14.03
C LEU A 167 11.48 -0.23 -12.78
N VAL A 168 11.68 -1.41 -12.17
CA VAL A 168 12.52 -1.60 -10.97
C VAL A 168 13.53 -2.71 -11.24
N THR A 169 14.82 -2.36 -11.25
CA THR A 169 15.91 -3.29 -11.55
C THR A 169 16.99 -3.23 -10.47
N GLY A 170 17.46 -4.41 -10.05
CA GLY A 170 18.50 -4.54 -9.01
C GLY A 170 17.99 -4.53 -7.57
N GLY A 171 18.79 -5.07 -6.66
CA GLY A 171 18.51 -5.13 -5.22
C GLY A 171 17.41 -6.12 -4.82
N PRO A 172 17.08 -6.20 -3.51
CA PRO A 172 16.06 -7.08 -2.96
C PRO A 172 14.64 -6.78 -3.47
N ASN A 173 14.38 -5.53 -3.84
CA ASN A 173 13.10 -5.06 -4.37
C ASN A 173 13.08 -5.01 -5.91
N GLY A 174 14.13 -5.51 -6.57
CA GLY A 174 14.17 -5.63 -8.02
C GLY A 174 13.13 -6.61 -8.52
N CYS A 175 12.57 -6.37 -9.71
CA CYS A 175 11.52 -7.23 -10.27
C CYS A 175 11.89 -8.72 -10.29
N GLN A 176 13.17 -9.04 -10.54
CA GLN A 176 13.70 -10.40 -10.48
C GLN A 176 13.51 -11.08 -9.11
N ALA A 177 13.75 -10.34 -8.03
CA ALA A 177 13.61 -10.82 -6.66
C ALA A 177 12.14 -10.93 -6.24
N LEU A 178 11.30 -10.06 -6.81
CA LEU A 178 9.86 -10.03 -6.54
C LEU A 178 9.02 -10.91 -7.49
N ALA A 179 9.65 -11.73 -8.34
CA ALA A 179 8.92 -12.56 -9.33
C ALA A 179 7.86 -13.49 -8.69
N ALA A 180 8.04 -13.90 -7.44
CA ALA A 180 7.04 -14.70 -6.70
C ALA A 180 5.72 -13.94 -6.44
N TYR A 181 5.75 -12.61 -6.45
CA TYR A 181 4.58 -11.76 -6.22
C TYR A 181 3.74 -11.53 -7.48
N CYS A 182 4.20 -11.97 -8.65
CA CYS A 182 3.44 -11.92 -9.90
C CYS A 182 2.10 -12.69 -9.84
N THR A 183 1.91 -13.58 -8.87
CA THR A 183 0.62 -14.28 -8.69
C THR A 183 0.03 -14.05 -7.30
N ASN A 184 0.54 -13.07 -6.55
CA ASN A 184 0.01 -12.71 -5.24
C ASN A 184 -1.12 -11.68 -5.42
N GLU A 185 -2.31 -11.98 -4.89
CA GLU A 185 -3.52 -11.16 -5.06
C GLU A 185 -3.33 -9.69 -4.66
N VAL A 186 -2.53 -9.45 -3.62
CA VAL A 186 -2.29 -8.10 -3.07
C VAL A 186 -1.32 -7.31 -3.94
N TYR A 187 -0.33 -7.99 -4.54
CA TYR A 187 0.76 -7.35 -5.26
C TYR A 187 0.63 -7.43 -6.78
N MET A 188 -0.34 -8.17 -7.30
CA MET A 188 -0.50 -8.43 -8.74
C MET A 188 -0.57 -7.12 -9.55
N GLU A 189 -1.32 -6.12 -9.09
CA GLU A 189 -1.45 -4.84 -9.81
C GLU A 189 -0.14 -4.05 -9.78
N LEU A 190 0.52 -4.01 -8.62
CA LEU A 190 1.84 -3.40 -8.49
C LEU A 190 2.84 -4.07 -9.45
N MET A 191 2.84 -5.39 -9.49
CA MET A 191 3.70 -6.18 -10.36
C MET A 191 3.36 -5.99 -11.85
N ARG A 192 2.09 -5.73 -12.19
CA ARG A 192 1.68 -5.37 -13.55
C ARG A 192 2.26 -4.04 -14.00
N VAL A 193 2.29 -3.05 -13.12
CA VAL A 193 2.79 -1.72 -13.46
C VAL A 193 4.31 -1.66 -13.40
N LYS A 194 4.92 -2.23 -12.35
CA LYS A 194 6.35 -2.09 -12.06
C LYS A 194 7.21 -3.16 -12.69
N CYS A 195 6.68 -4.37 -12.85
CA CYS A 195 7.40 -5.54 -13.33
C CYS A 195 6.69 -6.26 -14.49
N PRO A 196 6.17 -5.54 -15.50
CA PRO A 196 5.37 -6.15 -16.56
C PRO A 196 6.14 -7.19 -17.37
N LYS A 197 7.47 -7.03 -17.48
CA LYS A 197 8.32 -7.95 -18.23
C LYS A 197 8.65 -9.18 -17.39
N THR A 198 9.09 -8.99 -16.15
CA THR A 198 9.38 -10.11 -15.24
C THR A 198 8.15 -10.98 -14.98
N CYS A 199 6.97 -10.37 -14.87
CA CYS A 199 5.72 -11.10 -14.65
C CYS A 199 5.00 -11.57 -15.92
N GLY A 200 5.56 -11.30 -17.11
CA GLY A 200 4.97 -11.74 -18.38
C GLY A 200 3.65 -11.04 -18.74
N TYR A 201 3.38 -9.87 -18.18
CA TYR A 201 2.22 -9.03 -18.49
C TYR A 201 2.41 -8.14 -19.71
N CYS A 202 3.59 -8.19 -20.33
CA CYS A 202 3.81 -7.59 -21.63
C CYS A 202 2.78 -8.14 -22.63
N ILE A 203 1.76 -7.34 -22.94
CA ILE A 203 0.93 -7.56 -24.11
C ILE A 203 1.83 -7.24 -25.30
N SER A 204 2.32 -8.28 -25.94
CA SER A 204 2.97 -8.10 -27.24
C SER A 204 1.89 -7.62 -28.18
N SER A 205 1.92 -6.35 -28.59
CA SER A 205 1.25 -5.93 -29.82
C SER A 205 1.99 -6.57 -31.00
N SER A 206 1.96 -7.88 -31.10
CA SER A 206 2.21 -8.58 -32.35
C SER A 206 0.96 -8.39 -33.18
N SER A 207 1.03 -7.41 -34.08
CA SER A 207 0.11 -7.21 -35.17
C SER A 207 -0.31 -8.52 -35.80
N GLY A 208 -1.63 -8.69 -35.95
CA GLY A 208 -2.28 -9.39 -37.04
C GLY A 208 -1.81 -10.81 -37.36
N SER A 209 -2.60 -11.78 -36.94
CA SER A 209 -3.05 -12.83 -37.86
C SER A 209 -4.49 -13.19 -37.53
N ASN A 210 -5.39 -12.70 -38.38
CA ASN A 210 -6.70 -13.33 -38.54
C ASN A 210 -6.50 -14.81 -38.94
N SER A 211 -7.51 -15.61 -38.58
CA SER A 211 -7.75 -17.02 -38.95
C SER A 211 -7.28 -18.06 -37.96
N GLY A 212 -8.19 -18.45 -37.06
CA GLY A 212 -8.09 -19.66 -36.25
C GLY A 212 -9.15 -19.67 -35.16
N SER A 213 -10.35 -20.12 -35.51
CA SER A 213 -11.44 -20.48 -34.58
C SER A 213 -11.01 -21.66 -33.68
N GLY A 214 -10.08 -21.40 -32.78
CA GLY A 214 -9.61 -22.37 -31.81
C GLY A 214 -9.57 -21.68 -30.47
N CYS A 215 -10.43 -22.13 -29.57
CA CYS A 215 -10.27 -21.85 -28.16
C CYS A 215 -8.85 -22.22 -27.74
N ARG A 216 -8.03 -21.23 -27.41
CA ARG A 216 -6.66 -21.43 -26.99
C ARG A 216 -6.33 -20.47 -25.87
N ASP A 217 -5.40 -20.89 -25.05
CA ASP A 217 -4.86 -20.04 -24.01
C ASP A 217 -3.91 -18.99 -24.61
N GLY A 218 -3.96 -17.79 -24.05
CA GLY A 218 -3.09 -16.67 -24.37
C GLY A 218 -1.76 -16.70 -23.59
N LEU A 219 -1.70 -17.42 -22.47
CA LEU A 219 -0.48 -17.60 -21.67
C LEU A 219 0.03 -19.05 -21.76
N SER A 220 1.35 -19.22 -21.65
CA SER A 220 1.99 -20.53 -21.74
C SER A 220 1.90 -21.39 -20.47
N ASP A 221 1.59 -20.79 -19.31
CA ASP A 221 1.52 -21.48 -18.01
C ASP A 221 0.08 -21.69 -17.52
N CYS A 222 -0.91 -21.64 -18.41
CA CYS A 222 -2.32 -21.80 -18.01
C CYS A 222 -2.58 -23.15 -17.34
N SER A 223 -1.96 -24.24 -17.80
CA SER A 223 -2.12 -25.58 -17.22
C SER A 223 -1.66 -25.69 -15.76
N GLY A 224 -0.67 -24.88 -15.34
CA GLY A 224 -0.22 -24.82 -13.93
C GLY A 224 -1.10 -23.95 -13.03
N LYS A 225 -2.07 -23.25 -13.62
CA LYS A 225 -2.93 -22.25 -12.97
C LYS A 225 -4.42 -22.55 -13.12
N ASP A 226 -4.77 -23.76 -13.53
CA ASP A 226 -6.16 -24.22 -13.73
C ASP A 226 -7.04 -24.06 -12.46
N TYR A 227 -6.44 -24.20 -11.26
CA TYR A 227 -7.12 -23.98 -9.99
C TYR A 227 -7.68 -22.55 -9.86
N LEU A 228 -7.08 -21.56 -10.54
CA LEU A 228 -7.53 -20.16 -10.52
C LEU A 228 -8.81 -19.93 -11.33
N CYS A 229 -9.18 -20.84 -12.24
CA CYS A 229 -10.43 -20.75 -13.02
C CYS A 229 -11.68 -20.73 -12.11
N LYS A 230 -11.57 -21.24 -10.87
CA LYS A 230 -12.68 -21.25 -9.91
C LYS A 230 -12.57 -20.16 -8.84
N SER A 231 -11.44 -19.44 -8.78
CA SER A 231 -11.28 -18.33 -7.84
C SER A 231 -12.14 -17.16 -8.30
N THR A 232 -12.95 -16.61 -7.40
CA THR A 232 -13.79 -15.44 -7.66
C THR A 232 -13.00 -14.22 -8.09
N ILE A 233 -11.74 -14.12 -7.66
CA ILE A 233 -10.85 -12.98 -7.95
C ILE A 233 -10.17 -13.16 -9.30
N TYR A 234 -9.75 -14.38 -9.64
CA TYR A 234 -9.00 -14.66 -10.86
C TYR A 234 -9.84 -15.12 -12.04
N LYS A 235 -11.13 -15.37 -11.84
CA LYS A 235 -12.04 -15.87 -12.88
C LYS A 235 -11.99 -15.05 -14.17
N ASP A 236 -12.08 -13.73 -14.07
CA ASP A 236 -12.10 -12.85 -15.24
C ASP A 236 -10.74 -12.76 -15.93
N PHE A 237 -9.66 -12.74 -15.14
CA PHE A 237 -8.29 -12.82 -15.66
C PHE A 237 -8.06 -14.13 -16.42
N MET A 238 -8.45 -15.25 -15.83
CA MET A 238 -8.34 -16.57 -16.43
C MET A 238 -9.26 -16.73 -17.64
N LYS A 239 -10.42 -16.06 -17.66
CA LYS A 239 -11.31 -16.03 -18.83
C LYS A 239 -10.73 -15.27 -20.01
N ALA A 240 -10.00 -14.19 -19.77
CA ALA A 240 -9.34 -13.43 -20.82
C ALA A 240 -8.07 -14.13 -21.36
N ASN A 241 -7.31 -14.78 -20.47
CA ASN A 241 -5.94 -15.23 -20.78
C ASN A 241 -5.78 -16.75 -20.87
N CYS A 242 -6.67 -17.53 -20.25
CA CYS A 242 -6.65 -18.99 -20.24
C CYS A 242 -8.04 -19.61 -20.55
N PRO A 243 -8.77 -19.14 -21.58
CA PRO A 243 -10.14 -19.58 -21.82
C PRO A 243 -10.25 -21.07 -22.16
N ALA A 244 -9.20 -21.68 -22.72
CA ALA A 244 -9.19 -23.11 -23.06
C ALA A 244 -8.94 -23.97 -21.83
N THR A 245 -7.91 -23.65 -21.04
CA THR A 245 -7.63 -24.37 -19.78
C THR A 245 -8.82 -24.28 -18.81
N CYS A 246 -9.50 -23.13 -18.78
CA CYS A 246 -10.63 -22.93 -17.88
C CYS A 246 -12.00 -23.36 -18.43
N GLY A 247 -12.07 -23.85 -19.67
CA GLY A 247 -13.33 -24.26 -20.30
C GLY A 247 -14.35 -23.13 -20.43
N TYR A 248 -13.89 -21.91 -20.73
CA TYR A 248 -14.76 -20.76 -21.03
C TYR A 248 -15.08 -20.60 -22.52
N CYS A 249 -14.53 -21.50 -23.30
CA CYS A 249 -15.06 -21.87 -24.59
C CYS A 249 -15.97 -23.10 -24.39
#